data_AF-A0A371WDV0-F1
#
_entry.id   AF-A0A371WDV0-F1
#
_cell.length_a   1.000
_cell.length_b   1.000
_cell.length_c   1.000
_cell.angle_alpha   90.00
_cell.angle_beta   90.00
_cell.angle_gamma   90.00
#
_symmetry.space_group_name_H-M   'P 1'
#
loop_
_entity.id
_entity.type
_entity.pdbx_description
1 polymer ?
#
loop_
_entity_poly.entity_id
_entity_poly.type
_entity_poly.pdbx_seq_one_letter_code
_entity_poly.pdbx_strand_id
1 'polypeptide(L)'
;MTRFYLIALSALTLTACNATAPEQQTPSAAAYASRSVTDPHFKLPEGAGCTGDIARYQAVMDNDYTTGNVGQGVYKQINGEIAQARTACASGNDTGARAMIAASKKRHGYPE
;
A
#
# COMPACT_ATOMS: atom_id res chain seq x y z
N MET A 1 17.14 64.68 -4.57
CA MET A 1 16.15 63.65 -4.18
C MET A 1 16.92 62.42 -3.72
N THR A 2 17.53 62.45 -2.53
CA THR A 2 17.00 61.77 -1.33
C THR A 2 16.46 60.37 -1.62
N ARG A 3 17.27 59.34 -1.32
CA ARG A 3 16.86 58.07 -0.69
C ARG A 3 18.13 57.27 -0.38
N PHE A 4 18.58 57.32 0.87
CA PHE A 4 18.20 56.34 1.89
C PHE A 4 18.74 54.95 1.52
N TYR A 5 19.88 54.57 2.08
CA TYR A 5 20.01 53.96 3.41
C TYR A 5 20.10 52.44 3.25
N LEU A 6 20.94 51.83 4.08
CA LEU A 6 20.96 50.40 4.36
C LEU A 6 21.63 49.54 3.27
N ILE A 7 22.93 49.71 3.10
CA ILE A 7 23.82 48.53 3.02
C ILE A 7 23.80 47.92 4.43
N ALA A 8 22.67 47.29 4.77
CA ALA A 8 22.43 46.65 6.04
C ALA A 8 22.55 45.15 5.82
N LEU A 9 23.60 44.60 6.43
CA LEU A 9 23.44 43.46 7.31
C LEU A 9 22.70 42.26 6.68
N SER A 10 23.40 41.49 5.86
CA SER A 10 22.95 40.15 5.46
C SER A 10 24.06 39.13 5.65
N ALA A 11 24.71 39.18 6.82
CA ALA A 11 25.44 38.03 7.36
C ALA A 11 24.40 37.10 8.00
N LEU A 12 23.69 36.33 7.17
CA LEU A 12 22.85 35.24 7.64
C LEU A 12 23.77 34.19 8.27
N THR A 13 23.73 34.12 9.59
CA THR A 13 24.35 33.06 10.38
C THR A 13 23.63 31.75 10.08
N LEU A 14 24.29 30.85 9.35
CA LEU A 14 23.88 29.45 9.23
C LEU A 14 24.01 28.81 10.62
N THR A 15 22.93 28.82 11.39
CA THR A 15 22.79 27.94 12.57
C THR A 15 22.32 26.58 12.08
N ALA A 16 23.25 25.63 12.00
CA ALA A 16 22.92 24.24 11.76
C ALA A 16 22.27 23.66 13.03
N CYS A 17 20.96 23.41 12.99
CA CYS A 17 20.32 22.56 13.99
C CYS A 17 20.79 21.10 13.77
N ASN A 18 21.63 20.59 14.65
CA ASN A 18 21.83 19.14 14.79
C ASN A 18 20.55 18.55 15.40
N ALA A 19 19.69 17.98 14.55
CA ALA A 19 18.58 17.16 15.00
C ALA A 19 19.10 15.74 15.23
N THR A 20 19.31 15.38 16.50
CA THR A 20 19.48 13.97 16.89
C THR A 20 18.16 13.26 16.61
N ALA A 21 18.15 12.35 15.64
CA ALA A 21 16.99 11.50 15.39
C ALA A 21 16.72 10.64 16.65
N PRO A 22 15.47 10.56 17.14
CA PRO A 22 15.14 9.57 18.16
C PRO A 22 15.41 8.18 17.59
N GLU A 23 16.10 7.36 18.38
CA GLU A 23 16.35 5.96 18.07
C GLU A 23 15.00 5.28 17.79
N GLN A 24 14.83 4.88 16.54
CA GLN A 24 13.63 4.22 16.10
C GLN A 24 13.60 2.86 16.79
N GLN A 25 12.83 2.75 17.87
CA GLN A 25 12.53 1.47 18.53
C GLN A 25 11.95 0.54 17.46
N THR A 26 12.76 -0.36 16.94
CA THR A 26 12.32 -1.45 16.10
C THR A 26 11.35 -2.29 16.93
N PRO A 27 10.06 -2.39 16.56
CA PRO A 27 9.18 -3.32 17.22
C PRO A 27 9.79 -4.71 17.06
N SER A 28 10.08 -5.38 18.19
CA SER A 28 10.55 -6.76 18.17
C SER A 28 9.51 -7.61 17.44
N ALA A 29 9.94 -8.27 16.37
CA ALA A 29 9.11 -9.19 15.57
C ALA A 29 8.49 -10.33 16.39
N ALA A 30 8.92 -10.51 17.65
CA ALA A 30 8.41 -11.51 18.59
C ALA A 30 7.03 -11.17 19.20
N ALA A 31 6.47 -9.97 18.98
CA ALA A 31 5.19 -9.57 19.59
C ALA A 31 3.93 -10.11 18.87
N TYR A 32 4.07 -10.67 17.66
CA TYR A 32 2.96 -11.30 16.93
C TYR A 32 3.23 -12.80 16.83
N ALA A 33 2.84 -13.56 17.85
CA ALA A 33 2.70 -15.00 17.67
C ALA A 33 1.62 -15.23 16.60
N SER A 34 2.04 -15.48 15.35
CA SER A 34 1.16 -15.76 14.24
C SER A 34 0.50 -17.12 14.48
N ARG A 35 -0.72 -17.11 15.01
CA ARG A 35 -1.61 -18.25 14.80
C ARG A 35 -1.85 -18.33 13.30
N SER A 36 -1.35 -19.36 12.64
CA SER A 36 -1.62 -19.58 11.22
C SER A 36 -3.11 -19.87 11.06
N VAL A 37 -3.87 -18.85 10.67
CA VAL A 37 -5.32 -18.96 10.38
C VAL A 37 -5.57 -19.42 8.93
N THR A 38 -4.54 -19.34 8.08
CA THR A 38 -4.60 -19.80 6.70
C THR A 38 -4.51 -21.32 6.62
N ASP A 39 -5.39 -21.92 5.81
CA ASP A 39 -5.40 -23.36 5.52
C ASP A 39 -4.03 -23.83 4.99
N PRO A 40 -3.46 -24.94 5.49
CA PRO A 40 -2.16 -25.46 5.04
C PRO A 40 -2.09 -25.78 3.52
N HIS A 41 -3.22 -26.11 2.93
CA HIS A 41 -3.37 -26.44 1.51
C HIS A 41 -3.67 -25.21 0.64
N PHE A 42 -3.89 -24.03 1.23
CA PHE A 42 -4.02 -22.81 0.43
C PHE A 42 -2.71 -22.54 -0.33
N LYS A 43 -2.86 -22.22 -1.62
CA LYS A 43 -1.76 -21.85 -2.52
C LYS A 43 -2.23 -20.66 -3.33
N LEU A 44 -1.35 -19.67 -3.45
CA LEU A 44 -1.63 -18.52 -4.30
C LEU A 44 -1.53 -18.94 -5.77
N PRO A 45 -2.44 -18.45 -6.64
CA PRO A 45 -2.32 -18.66 -8.07
C PRO A 45 -1.00 -18.14 -8.64
N GLU A 46 -0.40 -18.93 -9.51
CA GLU A 46 0.76 -18.53 -10.30
C GLU A 46 0.34 -17.69 -11.53
N GLY A 47 1.30 -16.98 -12.13
CA GLY A 47 1.07 -16.18 -13.34
C GLY A 47 1.71 -14.80 -13.29
N ALA A 48 1.85 -14.19 -14.47
CA ALA A 48 2.47 -12.88 -14.66
C ALA A 48 1.46 -11.83 -15.15
N GLY A 49 1.90 -10.57 -15.17
CA GLY A 49 1.10 -9.44 -15.67
C GLY A 49 -0.16 -9.19 -14.84
N CYS A 50 -1.09 -8.43 -15.41
CA CYS A 50 -2.32 -8.05 -14.72
C CYS A 50 -3.18 -9.26 -14.33
N THR A 51 -3.23 -10.30 -15.16
CA THR A 51 -4.03 -11.50 -14.89
C THR A 51 -3.54 -12.23 -13.63
N GLY A 52 -2.22 -12.38 -13.47
CA GLY A 52 -1.63 -12.99 -12.28
C GLY A 52 -1.87 -12.17 -11.01
N ASP A 53 -1.69 -10.85 -11.09
CA ASP A 53 -1.89 -9.96 -9.93
C ASP A 53 -3.36 -9.95 -9.46
N ILE A 54 -4.30 -9.93 -10.42
CA ILE A 54 -5.74 -10.04 -10.15
C ILE A 54 -6.08 -11.38 -9.50
N ALA A 55 -5.59 -12.49 -10.05
CA ALA A 55 -5.88 -13.83 -9.54
C ALA A 55 -5.36 -14.03 -8.11
N ARG A 56 -4.14 -13.54 -7.82
CA ARG A 56 -3.59 -13.58 -6.46
C ARG A 56 -4.42 -12.76 -5.48
N TYR A 57 -4.75 -11.53 -5.83
CA TYR A 57 -5.51 -10.69 -4.91
C TYR A 57 -6.91 -11.24 -4.65
N GLN A 58 -7.59 -11.77 -5.68
CA GLN A 58 -8.86 -12.49 -5.53
C GLN A 58 -8.73 -13.65 -4.55
N ALA A 59 -7.70 -14.50 -4.70
CA ALA A 59 -7.49 -15.64 -3.82
C ALA A 59 -7.26 -15.24 -2.35
N VAL A 60 -6.53 -14.14 -2.10
CA VAL A 60 -6.36 -13.59 -0.74
C VAL A 60 -7.71 -13.13 -0.19
N MET A 61 -8.51 -12.39 -0.96
CA MET A 61 -9.81 -11.90 -0.49
C MET A 61 -10.79 -13.03 -0.21
N ASP A 62 -10.79 -14.08 -1.04
CA ASP A 62 -11.62 -15.26 -0.84
C ASP A 62 -11.21 -16.02 0.42
N ASN A 63 -9.89 -16.16 0.66
CA ASN A 63 -9.39 -16.78 1.89
C ASN A 63 -9.75 -15.95 3.13
N ASP A 64 -9.57 -14.64 3.09
CA ASP A 64 -9.86 -13.75 4.20
C ASP A 64 -11.36 -13.69 4.51
N TYR A 65 -12.22 -13.71 3.49
CA TYR A 65 -13.66 -13.78 3.68
C TYR A 65 -14.06 -15.12 4.31
N THR A 66 -13.50 -16.23 3.81
CA THR A 66 -13.82 -17.58 4.29
C THR A 66 -13.33 -17.82 5.72
N THR A 67 -12.17 -17.26 6.08
CA THR A 67 -11.58 -17.37 7.43
C THR A 67 -12.12 -16.33 8.41
N GLY A 68 -12.97 -15.40 7.95
CA GLY A 68 -13.59 -14.37 8.79
C GLY A 68 -12.72 -13.14 9.07
N ASN A 69 -11.58 -13.00 8.39
CA ASN A 69 -10.72 -11.82 8.48
C ASN A 69 -11.33 -10.58 7.81
N VAL A 70 -12.21 -10.77 6.83
CA VAL A 70 -12.89 -9.70 6.09
C VAL A 70 -14.41 -9.86 6.19
N GLY A 71 -15.10 -8.78 6.57
CA GLY A 71 -16.56 -8.74 6.60
C GLY A 71 -17.19 -8.69 5.21
N GLN A 72 -18.43 -9.19 5.08
CA GLN A 72 -19.13 -9.33 3.78
C GLN A 72 -19.20 -8.03 2.96
N GLY A 73 -19.41 -6.88 3.61
CA GLY A 73 -19.48 -5.58 2.93
C GLY A 73 -18.15 -5.19 2.27
N VAL A 74 -17.05 -5.33 3.00
CA VAL A 74 -15.69 -5.07 2.50
C VAL A 74 -15.33 -6.06 1.40
N TYR A 75 -15.63 -7.34 1.59
CA TYR A 75 -15.42 -8.37 0.56
C TYR A 75 -16.13 -8.04 -0.75
N LYS A 76 -17.42 -7.64 -0.69
CA LYS A 76 -18.20 -7.24 -1.87
C LYS A 76 -17.61 -6.00 -2.54
N GLN A 77 -17.19 -5.01 -1.76
CA GLN A 77 -16.56 -3.81 -2.29
C GLN A 77 -15.28 -4.16 -3.05
N ILE A 78 -14.37 -4.91 -2.43
CA ILE A 78 -13.10 -5.30 -3.05
C ILE A 78 -13.33 -6.13 -4.31
N ASN A 79 -14.29 -7.07 -4.31
CA ASN A 79 -14.63 -7.83 -5.51
C ASN A 79 -15.13 -6.94 -6.66
N GLY A 80 -15.85 -5.85 -6.36
CA GLY A 80 -16.21 -4.85 -7.37
C GLY A 80 -14.98 -4.14 -7.94
N GLU A 81 -14.02 -3.78 -7.10
CA GLU A 81 -12.75 -3.15 -7.50
C GLU A 81 -11.90 -4.11 -8.36
N ILE A 82 -11.82 -5.39 -7.98
CA ILE A 82 -11.16 -6.46 -8.75
C ILE A 82 -11.84 -6.66 -10.10
N ALA A 83 -13.18 -6.65 -10.16
CA ALA A 83 -13.90 -6.81 -11.42
C ALA A 83 -13.58 -5.68 -12.41
N GLN A 84 -13.46 -4.43 -11.94
CA GLN A 84 -13.06 -3.31 -12.79
C GLN A 84 -11.61 -3.47 -13.29
N ALA A 85 -10.69 -3.91 -12.43
CA ALA A 85 -9.31 -4.22 -12.84
C ALA A 85 -9.26 -5.34 -13.88
N ARG A 86 -10.11 -6.37 -13.74
CA ARG A 86 -10.25 -7.46 -14.72
C ARG A 86 -10.71 -6.96 -16.08
N THR A 87 -11.69 -6.05 -16.12
CA THR A 87 -12.13 -5.42 -17.38
C THR A 87 -10.98 -4.64 -18.04
N ALA A 88 -10.22 -3.86 -17.29
CA ALA A 88 -9.06 -3.13 -17.82
C ALA A 88 -7.96 -4.08 -18.33
N CYS A 89 -7.68 -5.16 -17.60
CA CYS A 89 -6.72 -6.18 -18.01
C CYS A 89 -7.16 -6.88 -19.31
N ALA A 90 -8.43 -7.25 -19.40
CA ALA A 90 -9.00 -7.89 -20.58
C ALA A 90 -9.01 -6.97 -21.83
N SER A 91 -9.01 -5.65 -21.63
CA SER A 91 -8.85 -4.67 -22.72
C SER A 91 -7.39 -4.39 -23.10
N GLY A 92 -6.41 -5.11 -22.54
CA GLY A 92 -4.98 -4.91 -22.77
C GLY A 92 -4.35 -3.76 -21.99
N ASN A 93 -5.07 -3.16 -21.02
CA ASN A 93 -4.53 -2.12 -20.16
C ASN A 93 -3.89 -2.73 -18.89
N ASP A 94 -2.78 -3.44 -19.09
CA ASP A 94 -2.06 -4.13 -18.03
C ASP A 94 -1.62 -3.19 -16.91
N THR A 95 -0.98 -2.07 -17.24
CA THR A 95 -0.49 -1.09 -16.26
C THR A 95 -1.64 -0.49 -15.45
N GLY A 96 -2.75 -0.13 -16.11
CA GLY A 96 -3.93 0.42 -15.43
C GLY A 96 -4.56 -0.60 -14.49
N ALA A 97 -4.73 -1.85 -14.94
CA ALA A 97 -5.28 -2.91 -14.10
C ALA A 97 -4.44 -3.17 -12.85
N ARG A 98 -3.11 -3.20 -12.99
CA ARG A 98 -2.19 -3.38 -11.85
C ARG A 98 -2.24 -2.20 -10.88
N ALA A 99 -2.31 -0.97 -11.40
CA ALA A 99 -2.48 0.23 -10.57
C ALA A 99 -3.82 0.22 -9.81
N MET A 100 -4.89 -0.30 -10.41
CA MET A 100 -6.19 -0.46 -9.73
C MET A 100 -6.11 -1.47 -8.58
N ILE A 101 -5.41 -2.60 -8.78
CA ILE A 101 -5.17 -3.59 -7.73
C ILE A 101 -4.35 -3.01 -6.58
N ALA A 102 -3.25 -2.33 -6.87
CA ALA A 102 -2.44 -1.62 -5.87
C ALA A 102 -3.29 -0.59 -5.09
N ALA A 103 -4.07 0.22 -5.80
CA ALA A 103 -4.94 1.20 -5.16
C ALA A 103 -5.99 0.56 -4.24
N SER A 104 -6.56 -0.60 -4.62
CA SER A 104 -7.44 -1.39 -3.77
C SER A 104 -6.71 -1.88 -2.51
N LYS A 105 -5.58 -2.56 -2.69
CA LYS A 105 -4.76 -3.06 -1.59
C LYS A 105 -4.46 -1.96 -0.57
N LYS A 106 -3.98 -0.80 -1.04
CA LYS A 106 -3.69 0.37 -0.20
C LYS A 106 -4.92 0.88 0.55
N ARG A 107 -6.10 0.96 -0.08
CA ARG A 107 -7.33 1.42 0.58
C ARG A 107 -7.77 0.48 1.72
N HIS A 108 -7.48 -0.82 1.58
CA HIS A 108 -7.95 -1.86 2.48
C HIS A 108 -6.86 -2.42 3.41
N GLY A 109 -5.68 -1.78 3.44
CA GLY A 109 -4.60 -2.13 4.37
C GLY A 109 -3.77 -3.36 3.98
N TYR A 110 -3.84 -3.81 2.73
CA TYR A 110 -3.01 -4.89 2.21
C TYR A 110 -1.67 -4.32 1.68
N PRO A 111 -0.54 -4.98 1.97
CA PRO A 111 0.76 -4.56 1.45
C PRO A 111 0.87 -4.74 -0.07
N GLU A 112 1.70 -3.90 -0.68
CA GLU A 112 2.06 -3.98 -2.11
C GLU A 112 2.92 -5.20 -2.42
#